data_AF-G0Q9Z3-F1
#
_entry.id   AF-G0Q9Z3-F1
#
_cell.length_a   1.000
_cell.length_b   1.000
_cell.length_c   1.000
_cell.angle_alpha   90.00
_cell.angle_beta   90.00
_cell.angle_gamma   90.00
#
_symmetry.space_group_name_H-M   'P 1'
#
loop_
_entity.id
_entity.type
_entity.pdbx_description
1 polymer ?
#
loop_
_entity_poly.entity_id
_entity_poly.type
_entity_poly.pdbx_seq_one_letter_code
_entity_poly.pdbx_strand_id
1 'polypeptide(L)'
;MSDVLVVAFDGMDKSLIEEWNLSSVKQNEFGSIGNHTGVHSIKTSELFASFLTGTTYESHSIRGVSPHPHTVRGKIRDKLILDYLKKNVRGFFRLDTALGVLLGLDTMHYSADDIEDETLVDKISNSRAVYVPPLDNSLFQLSGAQAEAYRKGCSTRQVKRFWKTREFEHRKRKLMRPMTGVFDFYMMHIHFADALHYMEGARIDRVPSQ
;
A
#
# COMPACT_ATOMS: atom_id res chain seq x y z
N MET A 1 -0.79 32.17 0.19
CA MET A 1 -1.36 30.81 0.24
C MET A 1 -0.91 30.18 1.54
N SER A 2 -1.76 29.40 2.19
CA SER A 2 -1.36 28.63 3.38
C SER A 2 -0.72 27.33 2.92
N ASP A 3 0.34 26.89 3.60
CA ASP A 3 0.97 25.59 3.33
C ASP A 3 0.05 24.45 3.74
N VAL A 4 -0.11 23.44 2.88
CA VAL A 4 -1.01 22.30 3.13
C VAL A 4 -0.21 21.00 3.24
N LEU A 5 -0.37 20.31 4.37
CA LEU A 5 0.16 18.96 4.62
C LEU A 5 -0.98 17.95 4.68
N VAL A 6 -0.95 16.96 3.78
CA VAL A 6 -1.85 15.82 3.78
C VAL A 6 -1.10 14.57 4.23
N VAL A 7 -1.58 13.91 5.28
CA VAL A 7 -1.05 12.62 5.75
C VAL A 7 -2.17 11.60 5.69
N ALA A 8 -1.93 10.52 4.94
CA ALA A 8 -2.89 9.43 4.79
C ALA A 8 -2.29 8.13 5.33
N PHE A 9 -3.03 7.50 6.25
CA PHE A 9 -2.68 6.21 6.83
C PHE A 9 -3.57 5.13 6.23
N ASP A 10 -2.97 4.17 5.53
CA ASP A 10 -3.71 3.06 4.95
C ASP A 10 -4.17 2.07 6.03
N GLY A 11 -5.40 1.57 5.89
CA GLY A 11 -5.99 0.58 6.80
C GLY A 11 -6.28 1.08 8.22
N MET A 12 -6.33 2.40 8.43
CA MET A 12 -6.70 2.97 9.72
C MET A 12 -8.23 2.93 9.90
N ASP A 13 -8.72 1.98 10.72
CA ASP A 13 -10.16 1.78 10.93
C ASP A 13 -10.72 2.79 11.95
N LYS A 14 -11.68 3.60 11.50
CA LYS A 14 -12.39 4.59 12.34
C LYS A 14 -13.09 3.92 13.53
N SER A 15 -13.70 2.75 13.32
CA SER A 15 -14.40 2.01 14.37
C SER A 15 -13.45 1.59 15.48
N LEU A 16 -12.23 1.13 15.15
CA LEU A 16 -11.22 0.76 16.13
C LEU A 16 -10.67 1.98 16.89
N ILE A 17 -10.48 3.11 16.22
CA ILE A 17 -10.09 4.38 16.86
C ILE A 17 -11.14 4.81 17.90
N GLU A 18 -12.41 4.67 17.56
CA GLU A 18 -13.53 5.00 18.44
C GLU A 18 -13.62 4.02 19.60
N GLU A 19 -13.58 2.71 19.32
CA GLU A 19 -13.64 1.61 20.30
C GLU A 19 -12.53 1.71 21.34
N TRP A 20 -11.28 1.92 20.91
CA TRP A 20 -10.12 2.00 21.82
C TRP A 20 -9.88 3.42 22.35
N ASN A 21 -10.76 4.36 22.01
CA ASN A 21 -10.71 5.75 22.44
C ASN A 21 -9.34 6.41 22.23
N LEU A 22 -8.76 6.27 21.03
CA LEU A 22 -7.42 6.79 20.71
C LEU A 22 -7.45 8.31 20.53
N SER A 23 -7.49 9.06 21.63
CA SER A 23 -7.65 10.52 21.66
C SER A 23 -6.57 11.29 20.91
N SER A 24 -5.35 10.74 20.82
CA SER A 24 -4.24 11.33 20.06
C SER A 24 -4.40 11.22 18.54
N VAL A 25 -5.31 10.36 18.06
CA VAL A 25 -5.60 10.13 16.64
C VAL A 25 -6.88 10.87 16.21
N LYS A 26 -7.84 11.02 17.14
CA LYS A 26 -9.10 11.74 16.87
C LYS A 26 -8.82 13.20 16.48
N GLN A 27 -9.42 13.63 15.37
CA GLN A 27 -9.32 14.99 14.83
C GLN A 27 -10.71 15.51 14.47
N ASN A 28 -10.83 16.82 14.20
CA ASN A 28 -12.05 17.38 13.66
C ASN A 28 -12.32 16.79 12.28
N GLU A 29 -13.52 16.25 12.08
CA GLU A 29 -13.95 15.64 10.82
C GLU A 29 -14.60 16.69 9.92
N PHE A 30 -14.08 16.82 8.70
CA PHE A 30 -14.60 17.76 7.69
C PHE A 30 -15.40 17.07 6.59
N GLY A 31 -15.37 15.74 6.53
CA GLY A 31 -16.08 14.93 5.55
C GLY A 31 -15.58 13.50 5.55
N SER A 32 -16.26 12.65 4.78
CA SER A 32 -15.90 11.25 4.59
C SER A 32 -16.06 10.86 3.12
N ILE A 33 -15.22 9.92 2.66
CA ILE A 33 -15.27 9.35 1.31
C ILE A 33 -15.59 7.87 1.46
N GLY A 34 -16.59 7.37 0.74
CA GLY A 34 -17.00 5.97 0.77
C GLY A 34 -18.12 5.66 -0.21
N ASN A 35 -18.79 4.52 -0.05
CA ASN A 35 -19.81 4.09 -1.02
C ASN A 35 -20.97 5.09 -1.18
N HIS A 36 -21.27 5.86 -0.14
CA HIS A 36 -22.29 6.91 -0.17
C HIS A 36 -21.88 8.16 -0.96
N THR A 37 -20.58 8.31 -1.28
CA THR A 37 -20.04 9.42 -2.09
C THR A 37 -19.75 9.00 -3.54
N GLY A 38 -20.32 7.89 -4.00
CA GLY A 38 -20.14 7.41 -5.38
C GLY A 38 -18.84 6.62 -5.62
N VAL A 39 -18.12 6.26 -4.55
CA VAL A 39 -17.02 5.28 -4.63
C VAL A 39 -17.62 3.89 -4.81
N HIS A 40 -17.16 3.17 -5.82
CA HIS A 40 -17.57 1.81 -6.13
C HIS A 40 -17.03 0.79 -5.11
N SER A 41 -15.77 0.96 -4.68
CA SER A 41 -15.15 0.06 -3.70
C SER A 41 -14.27 0.76 -2.67
N ILE A 42 -14.31 0.28 -1.42
CA ILE A 42 -13.41 0.71 -0.35
C ILE A 42 -12.04 0.04 -0.55
N LYS A 43 -11.37 0.43 -1.64
CA LYS A 43 -10.00 0.01 -1.97
C LYS A 43 -9.11 1.25 -1.95
N THR A 44 -7.92 1.12 -1.38
CA THR A 44 -6.95 2.20 -1.21
C THR A 44 -6.75 3.01 -2.49
N SER A 45 -6.49 2.35 -3.61
CA SER A 45 -6.28 2.98 -4.93
C SER A 45 -7.45 3.86 -5.41
N GLU A 46 -8.70 3.42 -5.22
CA GLU A 46 -9.87 4.17 -5.65
C GLU A 46 -10.13 5.35 -4.71
N LEU A 47 -10.08 5.12 -3.39
CA LEU A 47 -10.24 6.17 -2.38
C LEU A 47 -9.21 7.29 -2.55
N PHE A 48 -7.96 6.93 -2.82
CA PHE A 48 -6.88 7.91 -3.03
C PHE A 48 -7.05 8.67 -4.34
N ALA A 49 -7.45 7.99 -5.43
CA ALA A 49 -7.74 8.66 -6.69
C ALA A 49 -8.89 9.66 -6.51
N SER A 50 -10.00 9.25 -5.88
CA SER A 50 -11.13 10.15 -5.62
C SER A 50 -10.75 11.32 -4.71
N PHE A 51 -9.90 11.11 -3.71
CA PHE A 51 -9.38 12.19 -2.87
C PHE A 51 -8.50 13.18 -3.66
N LEU A 52 -7.62 12.66 -4.52
CA LEU A 52 -6.68 13.46 -5.31
C LEU A 52 -7.36 14.27 -6.41
N THR A 53 -8.41 13.75 -7.04
CA THR A 53 -9.09 14.42 -8.16
C THR A 53 -10.30 15.21 -7.70
N GLY A 54 -10.92 14.82 -6.58
CA GLY A 54 -12.23 15.30 -6.15
C GLY A 54 -13.38 14.73 -7.00
N THR A 55 -13.12 13.68 -7.79
CA THR A 55 -14.08 13.04 -8.71
C THR A 55 -14.32 11.58 -8.32
N THR A 56 -15.30 10.92 -8.93
CA THR A 56 -15.60 9.49 -8.72
C THR A 56 -14.87 8.63 -9.75
N TYR A 57 -14.90 7.31 -9.55
CA TYR A 57 -14.29 6.34 -10.48
C TYR A 57 -14.83 6.40 -11.91
N GLU A 58 -16.01 6.98 -12.11
CA GLU A 58 -16.58 7.21 -13.45
C GLU A 58 -15.80 8.26 -14.24
N SER A 59 -15.13 9.17 -13.53
CA SER A 59 -14.30 10.24 -14.10
C SER A 59 -12.83 9.83 -14.14
N HIS A 60 -12.28 9.36 -13.02
CA HIS A 60 -10.85 9.04 -12.92
C HIS A 60 -10.48 7.60 -13.31
N SER A 61 -11.45 6.75 -13.67
CA SER A 61 -11.26 5.37 -14.19
C SER A 61 -10.58 4.34 -13.25
N ILE A 62 -10.36 4.67 -11.97
CA ILE A 62 -9.69 3.77 -10.99
C ILE A 62 -10.73 3.01 -10.14
N ARG A 63 -10.77 1.67 -10.20
CA ARG A 63 -11.74 0.83 -9.43
C ARG A 63 -11.10 -0.17 -8.45
N GLY A 64 -9.78 -0.13 -8.27
CA GLY A 64 -9.09 -1.11 -7.43
C GLY A 64 -7.59 -1.15 -7.61
N VAL A 65 -6.93 -2.22 -7.16
CA VAL A 65 -5.46 -2.27 -7.01
C VAL A 65 -4.72 -2.42 -8.34
N SER A 66 -5.38 -2.97 -9.37
CA SER A 66 -4.74 -3.19 -10.67
C SER A 66 -5.57 -2.68 -11.85
N PRO A 67 -4.93 -2.01 -12.83
CA PRO A 67 -5.57 -1.58 -14.07
C PRO A 67 -5.69 -2.78 -15.02
N HIS A 68 -6.61 -3.72 -14.81
CA HIS A 68 -6.87 -4.78 -15.80
C HIS A 68 -8.38 -5.01 -15.97
N PRO A 69 -8.93 -4.70 -17.16
CA PRO A 69 -9.13 -5.78 -18.15
C PRO A 69 -8.99 -5.41 -19.65
N HIS A 70 -8.40 -4.28 -20.07
CA HIS A 70 -8.42 -3.89 -21.50
C HIS A 70 -7.16 -4.22 -22.32
N THR A 71 -6.05 -4.62 -21.70
CA THR A 71 -4.86 -5.05 -22.45
C THR A 71 -5.06 -6.47 -23.02
N VAL A 72 -4.49 -6.74 -24.21
CA VAL A 72 -4.54 -8.07 -24.86
C VAL A 72 -4.02 -9.17 -23.93
N ARG A 73 -3.00 -8.86 -23.12
CA ARG A 73 -2.40 -9.79 -22.15
C ARG A 73 -3.33 -10.10 -20.97
N GLY A 74 -4.09 -9.11 -20.49
CA GLY A 74 -5.13 -9.30 -19.46
C GLY A 74 -6.24 -10.25 -19.93
N LYS A 75 -6.75 -10.02 -21.15
CA LYS A 75 -7.80 -10.88 -21.75
C LYS A 75 -7.36 -12.33 -21.94
N ILE A 76 -6.08 -12.57 -22.29
CA ILE A 76 -5.51 -13.92 -22.42
C ILE A 76 -5.45 -14.61 -21.06
N ARG A 77 -5.00 -13.91 -20.02
CA ARG A 77 -4.94 -14.44 -18.64
C ARG A 77 -6.32 -14.81 -18.12
N ASP A 78 -7.32 -13.94 -18.27
CA ASP A 78 -8.69 -14.19 -17.80
C ASP A 78 -9.30 -15.44 -18.46
N LYS A 79 -9.04 -15.63 -19.75
CA LYS A 79 -9.47 -16.82 -20.49
C LYS A 79 -8.80 -18.10 -19.99
N LEU A 80 -7.49 -18.07 -19.75
CA LEU A 80 -6.72 -19.22 -19.23
C LEU A 80 -7.11 -19.55 -17.78
N ILE A 81 -7.40 -18.53 -16.97
CA ILE A 81 -7.85 -18.66 -15.58
C ILE A 81 -9.25 -19.28 -15.51
N LEU A 82 -10.19 -18.82 -16.35
CA LEU A 82 -11.55 -19.38 -16.42
C LEU A 82 -11.55 -20.88 -16.78
N ASP A 83 -10.65 -21.30 -17.66
CA ASP A 83 -10.53 -22.71 -18.06
C ASP A 83 -9.92 -23.59 -16.96
N TYR A 84 -9.06 -23.03 -16.10
CA TYR A 84 -8.43 -23.75 -14.98
C TYR A 84 -9.28 -23.75 -13.70
N LEU A 85 -10.03 -22.67 -13.43
CA LEU A 85 -11.00 -22.56 -12.33
C LEU A 85 -12.08 -23.64 -12.41
N LYS A 86 -12.42 -24.10 -13.62
CA LYS A 86 -13.31 -25.24 -13.84
C LYS A 86 -12.75 -26.58 -13.37
N LYS A 87 -11.44 -26.68 -13.08
CA LYS A 87 -10.77 -27.98 -12.90
C LYS A 87 -10.08 -28.20 -11.55
N ASN A 88 -9.58 -27.20 -10.80
CA ASN A 88 -8.98 -27.45 -9.47
C ASN A 88 -8.77 -26.19 -8.60
N VAL A 89 -9.33 -26.17 -7.39
CA VAL A 89 -9.27 -25.03 -6.45
C VAL A 89 -7.91 -24.91 -5.72
N ARG A 90 -7.20 -26.02 -5.48
CA ARG A 90 -5.95 -26.02 -4.67
C ARG A 90 -4.67 -25.61 -5.43
N GLY A 91 -4.65 -25.72 -6.76
CA GLY A 91 -3.51 -25.33 -7.61
C GLY A 91 -3.56 -23.89 -8.11
N PHE A 92 -4.69 -23.23 -7.92
CA PHE A 92 -5.04 -21.93 -8.48
C PHE A 92 -4.02 -20.84 -8.15
N PHE A 93 -3.71 -20.63 -6.88
CA PHE A 93 -2.80 -19.55 -6.45
C PHE A 93 -1.39 -19.70 -7.01
N ARG A 94 -0.87 -20.93 -7.14
CA ARG A 94 0.47 -21.18 -7.69
C ARG A 94 0.52 -20.97 -9.20
N LEU A 95 -0.52 -21.42 -9.91
CA LEU A 95 -0.62 -21.22 -11.35
C LEU A 95 -0.85 -19.76 -11.70
N ASP A 96 -1.72 -19.07 -10.97
CA ASP A 96 -2.03 -17.66 -11.17
C ASP A 96 -0.79 -16.78 -10.94
N THR A 97 -0.03 -17.07 -9.88
CA THR A 97 1.25 -16.40 -9.63
C THR A 97 2.26 -16.70 -10.73
N ALA A 98 2.40 -17.96 -11.15
CA ALA A 98 3.36 -18.35 -12.19
C ALA A 98 3.02 -17.76 -13.57
N LEU A 99 1.74 -17.77 -13.95
CA LEU A 99 1.25 -17.13 -15.18
C LEU A 99 1.39 -15.61 -15.10
N GLY A 100 1.14 -15.02 -13.94
CA GLY A 100 1.36 -13.59 -13.69
C GLY A 100 2.81 -13.19 -13.98
N VAL A 101 3.77 -13.90 -13.38
CA VAL A 101 5.21 -13.67 -13.59
C VAL A 101 5.61 -13.94 -15.06
N LEU A 102 5.17 -15.05 -15.65
CA LEU A 102 5.53 -15.45 -17.02
C LEU A 102 5.02 -14.45 -18.07
N LEU A 103 3.83 -13.88 -17.86
CA LEU A 103 3.23 -12.92 -18.78
C LEU A 103 3.69 -11.48 -18.54
N GLY A 104 4.59 -11.25 -17.58
CA GLY A 104 5.00 -9.91 -17.15
C GLY A 104 3.82 -9.11 -16.59
N LEU A 105 2.85 -9.82 -16.02
CA LEU A 105 1.69 -9.29 -15.30
C LEU A 105 2.01 -9.26 -13.81
N ASP A 106 3.22 -8.82 -13.45
CA ASP A 106 3.44 -8.25 -12.12
C ASP A 106 2.25 -7.35 -11.84
N THR A 107 1.64 -7.48 -10.66
CA THR A 107 0.47 -6.71 -10.25
C THR A 107 0.70 -5.26 -10.65
N MET A 108 0.14 -4.84 -11.79
CA MET A 108 0.31 -3.47 -12.25
C MET A 108 -0.35 -2.65 -11.16
N HIS A 109 0.44 -1.82 -10.50
CA HIS A 109 -0.06 -0.85 -9.58
C HIS A 109 -0.38 0.38 -10.41
N TYR A 110 -1.52 1.00 -10.14
CA TYR A 110 -1.84 2.30 -10.73
C TYR A 110 -0.70 3.29 -10.38
N SER A 111 -0.24 3.98 -11.40
CA SER A 111 0.66 5.12 -11.35
C SER A 111 -0.15 6.41 -11.49
N ALA A 112 0.51 7.56 -11.33
CA ALA A 112 -0.13 8.85 -11.58
C ALA A 112 -0.61 8.97 -13.03
N ASP A 113 0.12 8.38 -13.98
CA ASP A 113 -0.20 8.41 -15.42
C ASP A 113 -1.49 7.62 -15.77
N ASP A 114 -1.96 6.76 -14.86
CA ASP A 114 -3.19 5.99 -15.05
C ASP A 114 -4.45 6.75 -14.58
N ILE A 115 -4.30 7.90 -13.94
CA ILE A 115 -5.42 8.76 -13.53
C ILE A 115 -5.75 9.69 -14.70
N GLU A 116 -6.93 9.51 -15.29
CA GLU A 116 -7.37 10.28 -16.47
C GLU A 116 -7.79 11.72 -16.14
N ASP A 117 -7.84 12.07 -14.85
CA ASP A 117 -8.25 13.37 -14.31
C ASP A 117 -7.07 14.15 -13.73
N GLU A 118 -7.18 15.48 -13.74
CA GLU A 118 -6.21 16.38 -13.11
C GLU A 118 -6.26 16.27 -11.57
N THR A 119 -5.13 15.89 -10.97
CA THR A 119 -5.00 15.73 -9.51
C THR A 119 -4.66 17.05 -8.80
N LEU A 120 -4.82 17.09 -7.48
CA LEU A 120 -4.32 18.19 -6.63
C LEU A 120 -2.82 18.43 -6.79
N VAL A 121 -2.05 17.38 -7.10
CA VAL A 121 -0.60 17.46 -7.35
C VAL A 121 -0.34 18.20 -8.66
N ASP A 122 -1.16 17.95 -9.69
CA ASP A 122 -1.04 18.62 -10.99
C ASP A 122 -1.45 20.09 -10.94
N LYS A 123 -2.52 20.40 -10.17
CA LYS A 123 -3.06 21.76 -10.01
C LYS A 123 -2.11 22.70 -9.24
N ILE A 124 -1.26 22.15 -8.36
CA ILE A 124 -0.39 22.93 -7.48
C ILE A 124 1.05 22.77 -7.97
N SER A 125 1.57 23.79 -8.66
CA SER A 125 2.90 23.73 -9.30
C SER A 125 4.05 23.38 -8.35
N ASN A 126 4.00 23.85 -7.09
CA ASN A 126 4.98 23.54 -6.06
C ASN A 126 4.49 22.42 -5.13
N SER A 127 4.10 21.28 -5.71
CA SER A 127 3.57 20.13 -4.97
C SER A 127 4.55 18.97 -4.88
N ARG A 128 4.34 18.09 -3.90
CA ARG A 128 5.09 16.85 -3.73
C ARG A 128 4.24 15.74 -3.14
N ALA A 129 4.19 14.59 -3.82
CA ALA A 129 3.64 13.36 -3.28
C ALA A 129 4.77 12.36 -2.95
N VAL A 130 4.70 11.72 -1.78
CA VAL A 130 5.64 10.69 -1.34
C VAL A 130 4.88 9.47 -0.85
N TYR A 131 5.24 8.31 -1.42
CA TYR A 131 4.80 7.01 -0.94
C TYR A 131 5.81 6.45 0.08
N VAL A 132 5.30 6.08 1.25
CA VAL A 132 6.04 5.42 2.32
C VAL A 132 5.68 3.93 2.26
N PRO A 133 6.58 3.06 1.73
CA PRO A 133 6.32 1.64 1.61
C PRO A 133 6.22 0.99 3.00
N PRO A 134 5.47 -0.12 3.11
CA PRO A 134 5.25 -0.79 4.38
C PRO A 134 6.56 -1.37 4.89
N LEU A 135 6.74 -1.42 6.21
CA LEU A 135 8.04 -1.76 6.79
C LEU A 135 8.49 -3.17 6.37
N ASP A 136 7.59 -4.13 6.28
CA ASP A 136 7.83 -5.52 5.88
C ASP A 136 8.27 -5.74 4.40
N ASN A 137 7.96 -4.84 3.46
CA ASN A 137 8.44 -4.93 2.04
C ASN A 137 9.89 -4.47 1.86
N SER A 138 10.73 -4.95 2.75
CA SER A 138 12.17 -4.80 2.77
C SER A 138 12.78 -5.69 1.69
N LEU A 139 13.68 -5.17 0.83
CA LEU A 139 14.44 -6.01 -0.10
C LEU A 139 15.20 -7.12 0.64
N PHE A 140 15.58 -6.90 1.90
CA PHE A 140 16.22 -7.89 2.74
C PHE A 140 15.26 -9.03 3.15
N GLN A 141 13.96 -8.76 3.32
CA GLN A 141 12.93 -9.79 3.51
C GLN A 141 12.60 -10.48 2.18
N LEU A 142 12.34 -9.71 1.13
CA LEU A 142 11.92 -10.22 -0.19
C LEU A 142 13.00 -11.06 -0.89
N SER A 143 14.28 -10.73 -0.70
CA SER A 143 15.40 -11.51 -1.26
C SER A 143 15.70 -12.81 -0.52
N GLY A 144 15.03 -13.08 0.60
CA GLY A 144 15.36 -14.21 1.48
C GLY A 144 16.66 -14.02 2.26
N ALA A 145 17.31 -12.84 2.20
CA ALA A 145 18.53 -12.53 2.93
C ALA A 145 18.33 -12.67 4.46
N GLN A 146 17.12 -12.43 4.96
CA GLN A 146 16.77 -12.71 6.35
C GLN A 146 16.88 -14.21 6.68
N ALA A 147 16.34 -15.09 5.82
CA ALA A 147 16.43 -16.54 6.01
C ALA A 147 17.89 -17.03 5.87
N GLU A 148 18.66 -16.44 4.94
CA GLU A 148 20.07 -16.73 4.78
C GLU A 148 20.92 -16.31 6.00
N ALA A 149 20.63 -15.15 6.61
CA ALA A 149 21.29 -14.71 7.83
C ALA A 149 21.08 -15.70 8.98
N TYR A 150 19.85 -16.22 9.13
CA TYR A 150 19.58 -17.28 10.10
C TYR A 150 20.31 -18.59 9.77
N ARG A 151 20.34 -19.00 8.50
CA ARG A 151 21.12 -20.18 8.06
C ARG A 151 22.61 -20.05 8.35
N LYS A 152 23.15 -18.82 8.30
CA LYS A 152 24.54 -18.49 8.65
C LYS A 152 24.78 -18.31 10.16
N GLY A 153 23.81 -18.66 11.00
CA GLY A 153 23.96 -18.65 12.47
C GLY A 153 23.78 -17.29 13.13
N CYS A 154 23.24 -16.28 12.43
CA CYS A 154 22.90 -15.01 13.07
C CYS A 154 21.74 -15.20 14.05
N SER A 155 21.90 -14.71 15.27
CA SER A 155 20.82 -14.66 16.25
C SER A 155 19.71 -13.71 15.81
N THR A 156 18.48 -13.94 16.31
CA THR A 156 17.34 -13.02 16.11
C THR A 156 17.68 -11.59 16.53
N ARG A 157 18.48 -11.40 17.58
CA ARG A 157 18.93 -10.08 18.03
C ARG A 157 19.83 -9.39 16.99
N GLN A 158 20.74 -10.12 16.36
CA GLN A 158 21.62 -9.59 15.31
C GLN A 158 20.84 -9.23 14.05
N VAL A 159 19.91 -10.09 13.62
CA VAL A 159 19.03 -9.83 12.48
C VAL A 159 18.15 -8.61 12.77
N LYS A 160 17.50 -8.52 13.95
CA LYS A 160 16.70 -7.34 14.35
C LYS A 160 17.54 -6.07 14.40
N ARG A 161 18.78 -6.13 14.91
CA ARG A 161 19.69 -4.97 14.96
C ARG A 161 20.07 -4.49 13.56
N PHE A 162 20.41 -5.40 12.65
CA PHE A 162 20.68 -5.06 11.25
C PHE A 162 19.46 -4.36 10.63
N TRP A 163 18.28 -4.93 10.83
CA TRP A 163 17.01 -4.37 10.35
C TRP A 163 16.75 -2.95 10.87
N LYS A 164 16.89 -2.74 12.19
CA LYS A 164 16.70 -1.43 12.83
C LYS A 164 17.75 -0.38 12.44
N THR A 165 19.00 -0.78 12.19
CA THR A 165 20.10 0.19 12.05
C THR A 165 20.53 0.46 10.61
N ARG A 166 20.45 -0.55 9.74
CA ARG A 166 20.91 -0.44 8.36
C ARG A 166 19.73 -0.22 7.43
N GLU A 167 18.73 -1.07 7.53
CA GLU A 167 17.61 -1.07 6.61
C GLU A 167 16.63 0.08 6.91
N PHE A 168 16.21 0.22 8.16
CA PHE A 168 15.34 1.31 8.56
C PHE A 168 15.97 2.69 8.29
N GLU A 169 17.23 2.91 8.70
CA GLU A 169 17.91 4.20 8.46
C GLU A 169 18.18 4.47 6.98
N HIS A 170 18.46 3.43 6.18
CA HIS A 170 18.60 3.59 4.73
C HIS A 170 17.26 3.98 4.08
N ARG A 171 16.18 3.31 4.47
CA ARG A 171 14.82 3.61 3.98
C ARG A 171 14.36 4.99 4.43
N LYS A 172 14.56 5.33 5.71
CA LYS A 172 14.30 6.66 6.25
C LYS A 172 15.05 7.72 5.44
N ARG A 173 16.36 7.56 5.21
CA ARG A 173 17.13 8.51 4.39
C ARG A 173 16.59 8.63 2.96
N LYS A 174 16.20 7.52 2.31
CA LYS A 174 15.56 7.55 1.00
C LYS A 174 14.21 8.28 1.00
N LEU A 175 13.40 8.08 2.05
CA LEU A 175 12.11 8.73 2.22
C LEU A 175 12.21 10.22 2.58
N MET A 176 13.22 10.59 3.36
CA MET A 176 13.46 11.98 3.77
C MET A 176 14.14 12.79 2.66
N ARG A 177 14.83 12.15 1.70
CA ARG A 177 15.56 12.84 0.63
C ARG A 177 14.65 13.72 -0.25
N PRO A 178 13.44 13.28 -0.66
CA PRO A 178 12.48 14.14 -1.34
C PRO A 178 11.90 15.28 -0.49
N MET A 179 12.10 15.25 0.84
CA MET A 179 11.49 16.17 1.82
C MET A 179 12.32 17.43 2.08
N THR A 180 13.49 17.57 1.47
CA THR A 180 14.42 18.69 1.76
C THR A 180 14.09 19.97 0.97
N GLY A 181 12.82 20.20 0.64
CA GLY A 181 12.35 21.36 -0.12
C GLY A 181 11.17 22.06 0.56
N VAL A 182 10.88 23.29 0.12
CA VAL A 182 9.67 24.03 0.53
C VAL A 182 8.60 23.78 -0.52
N PHE A 183 7.49 23.19 -0.11
CA PHE A 183 6.38 22.82 -0.99
C PHE A 183 5.09 23.49 -0.50
N ASP A 184 4.29 23.99 -1.43
CA ASP A 184 2.98 24.60 -1.12
C ASP A 184 1.94 23.50 -0.82
N PHE A 185 2.11 22.31 -1.41
CA PHE A 185 1.32 21.12 -1.15
C PHE A 185 2.21 19.89 -0.96
N TYR A 186 2.06 19.21 0.17
CA TYR A 186 2.82 18.01 0.47
C TYR A 186 1.89 16.87 0.89
N MET A 187 1.94 15.75 0.17
CA MET A 187 1.15 14.56 0.45
C MET A 187 2.03 13.36 0.78
N MET A 188 1.73 12.70 1.90
CA MET A 188 2.41 11.49 2.33
C MET A 188 1.41 10.34 2.50
N HIS A 189 1.63 9.25 1.76
CA HIS A 189 0.87 8.02 1.93
C HIS A 189 1.69 6.98 2.68
N ILE A 190 1.25 6.59 3.87
CA ILE A 190 1.87 5.55 4.69
C ILE A 190 1.10 4.25 4.49
N HIS A 191 1.67 3.34 3.70
CA HIS A 191 1.08 2.04 3.42
C HIS A 191 1.38 1.06 4.56
N PHE A 192 0.33 0.40 5.08
CA PHE A 192 0.38 -0.49 6.25
C PHE A 192 1.31 0.02 7.36
N ALA A 193 0.95 1.17 7.94
CA ALA A 193 1.71 1.79 9.02
C ALA A 193 2.04 0.83 10.18
N ASP A 194 1.23 -0.22 10.35
CA ASP A 194 1.27 -1.16 11.48
C ASP A 194 1.75 -2.58 11.12
N ALA A 195 2.35 -2.80 9.95
CA ALA A 195 2.84 -4.13 9.53
C ALA A 195 3.80 -4.78 10.54
N LEU A 196 4.63 -3.97 11.23
CA LEU A 196 5.50 -4.47 12.30
C LEU A 196 4.70 -4.95 13.52
N HIS A 197 3.61 -4.27 13.88
CA HIS A 197 2.73 -4.66 14.97
C HIS A 197 1.94 -5.90 14.63
N TYR A 198 1.54 -6.08 13.36
CA TYR A 198 0.90 -7.31 12.88
C TYR A 198 1.84 -8.52 13.00
N MET A 199 3.14 -8.34 12.70
CA MET A 199 4.14 -9.40 12.86
C MET A 199 4.52 -9.68 14.32
N GLU A 200 4.47 -8.68 15.21
CA GLU A 200 4.75 -8.87 16.64
C GLU A 200 3.51 -9.35 17.42
N GLY A 201 2.31 -8.87 17.11
CA GLY A 201 1.02 -9.28 17.67
C GLY A 201 0.63 -10.72 17.34
N ALA A 202 0.92 -11.19 16.12
CA ALA A 202 0.76 -12.61 15.77
C ALA A 202 1.65 -13.58 16.59
N ARG A 203 2.58 -13.06 17.41
CA ARG A 203 3.34 -13.83 18.40
C ARG A 203 2.84 -13.66 19.83
N ILE A 204 2.07 -12.61 20.13
CA ILE A 204 1.56 -12.34 21.48
C ILE A 204 0.39 -13.29 21.82
N ASP A 205 -0.39 -13.73 20.83
CA ASP A 205 -1.45 -14.73 21.00
C ASP A 205 -0.96 -16.18 21.21
N ARG A 206 0.36 -16.39 21.36
CA ARG A 206 0.96 -17.69 21.71
C ARG A 206 1.62 -17.71 23.08
N VAL A 207 1.32 -16.74 23.94
CA VAL A 207 1.61 -16.89 25.37
C VAL A 207 0.40 -17.59 26.01
N PRO A 208 0.54 -18.81 26.53
CA PRO A 208 -0.54 -19.43 27.29
C PRO A 208 -0.87 -18.49 28.45
N SER A 209 -2.15 -18.15 28.60
CA SER A 209 -2.66 -17.57 29.84
C SER A 209 -2.21 -18.45 31.00
N GLN A 210 -1.39 -17.90 31.89
CA GLN A 210 -1.18 -18.45 33.23
C GLN A 210 -2.43 -18.21 34.07
#